data_AF-A0A2V6GD71-F1
#
_entry.id   AF-A0A2V6GD71-F1
#
_cell.length_a   1.000
_cell.length_b   1.000
_cell.length_c   1.000
_cell.angle_alpha   90.00
_cell.angle_beta   90.00
_cell.angle_gamma   90.00
#
_symmetry.space_group_name_H-M   'P 1'
#
loop_
_entity.id
_entity.type
_entity.pdbx_description
1 polymer ?
#
loop_
_entity_poly.entity_id
_entity_poly.type
_entity_poly.pdbx_seq_one_letter_code
_entity_poly.pdbx_strand_id
1 'polypeptide(L)'
;MDFSMEFPSGPWTGFYNYRNSARKHRMDLVLSFSNHVVSGDGRDDIGPFFIAGRFDETNGECYWTKTYIGGHDVYYRGFREGKGIWGLWELPHESGGFHIWPLGEAEGEQDYESADEPAPVEAVNA
;
A
#
# COMPACT_ATOMS: atom_id res chain seq x y z
N MET A 1 -1.86 -16.13 27.34
CA MET A 1 -1.17 -16.24 26.04
C MET A 1 -1.19 -14.85 25.46
N ASP A 2 -0.01 -14.30 25.22
CA ASP A 2 0.13 -13.00 24.59
C ASP A 2 -0.16 -13.19 23.10
N PHE A 3 -1.28 -12.66 22.64
CA PHE A 3 -1.57 -12.59 21.21
C PHE A 3 -1.01 -11.27 20.71
N SER A 4 0.32 -11.13 20.75
CA SER A 4 0.98 -10.01 20.09
C SER A 4 0.81 -10.18 18.59
N MET A 5 0.30 -9.13 17.95
CA MET A 5 0.06 -9.13 16.51
C MET A 5 1.40 -8.94 15.79
N GLU A 6 1.76 -9.89 14.94
CA GLU A 6 3.05 -9.84 14.24
C GLU A 6 3.04 -8.82 13.09
N PHE A 7 4.07 -7.97 13.08
CA PHE A 7 4.41 -7.04 12.02
C PHE A 7 5.73 -7.48 11.35
N PRO A 8 5.68 -8.33 10.32
CA PRO A 8 6.90 -8.85 9.72
C PRO A 8 7.63 -7.77 8.91
N SER A 9 8.92 -7.61 9.22
CA SER A 9 9.82 -6.81 8.37
C SER A 9 10.16 -7.57 7.09
N GLY A 10 10.48 -6.84 6.02
CA GLY A 10 10.87 -7.38 4.73
C GLY A 10 10.00 -6.86 3.58
N PRO A 11 9.87 -7.63 2.48
CA PRO A 11 9.15 -7.19 1.30
C PRO A 11 7.63 -7.34 1.45
N TRP A 12 6.91 -6.31 1.04
CA TRP A 12 5.45 -6.20 1.03
C TRP A 12 4.96 -5.78 -0.36
N THR A 13 3.72 -6.12 -0.68
CA THR A 13 3.03 -5.67 -1.89
C THR A 13 1.59 -5.31 -1.56
N GLY A 14 0.91 -4.67 -2.50
CA GLY A 14 -0.51 -4.40 -2.39
C GLY A 14 -0.97 -3.31 -3.33
N PHE A 15 -2.00 -2.59 -2.93
CA PHE A 15 -2.55 -1.51 -3.72
C PHE A 15 -3.11 -0.35 -2.89
N TYR A 16 -3.26 0.78 -3.54
CA TYR A 16 -4.16 1.85 -3.10
C TYR A 16 -5.21 2.16 -4.18
N ASN A 17 -6.32 2.77 -3.79
CA ASN A 17 -7.33 3.27 -4.71
C ASN A 17 -7.79 4.65 -4.23
N TYR A 18 -8.27 5.49 -5.14
CA TYR A 18 -8.92 6.75 -4.79
C TYR A 18 -10.33 6.52 -4.27
N ARG A 19 -10.82 7.37 -3.36
CA ARG A 19 -12.16 7.26 -2.75
C ARG A 19 -13.29 7.06 -3.76
N ASN A 20 -13.21 7.73 -4.91
CA ASN A 20 -14.25 7.70 -5.95
C ASN A 20 -13.86 6.81 -7.14
N SER A 21 -12.90 5.90 -6.98
CA SER A 21 -12.42 5.02 -8.04
C SER A 21 -12.25 3.59 -7.52
N ALA A 22 -12.74 2.63 -8.29
CA ALA A 22 -12.48 1.20 -8.06
C ALA A 22 -11.10 0.77 -8.60
N ARG A 23 -10.41 1.64 -9.35
CA ARG A 23 -9.08 1.32 -9.90
C ARG A 23 -8.08 1.14 -8.77
N LYS A 24 -7.43 -0.02 -8.76
CA LYS A 24 -6.32 -0.35 -7.86
C LYS A 24 -5.00 0.05 -8.51
N HIS A 25 -4.15 0.70 -7.75
CA HIS A 25 -2.81 1.12 -8.11
C HIS A 25 -1.82 0.29 -7.31
N ARG A 26 -1.03 -0.54 -7.99
CA ARG A 26 -0.08 -1.45 -7.35
C ARG A 26 1.02 -0.67 -6.65
N MET A 27 1.41 -1.14 -5.47
CA MET A 27 2.59 -0.65 -4.76
C MET A 27 3.41 -1.79 -4.18
N ASP A 28 4.72 -1.73 -4.37
CA ASP A 28 5.69 -2.67 -3.81
C ASP A 28 6.60 -1.93 -2.83
N LEU A 29 6.85 -2.53 -1.67
CA LEU A 29 7.53 -1.88 -0.54
C LEU A 29 8.50 -2.84 0.16
N VAL A 30 9.48 -2.28 0.86
CA VAL A 30 10.26 -2.97 1.89
C VAL A 30 10.06 -2.23 3.21
N LEU A 31 9.49 -2.92 4.20
CA LEU A 31 9.15 -2.33 5.50
C LEU A 31 10.01 -2.93 6.61
N SER A 32 10.39 -2.09 7.58
CA SER A 32 11.06 -2.47 8.81
C SER A 32 10.18 -2.07 9.99
N PHE A 33 9.81 -3.04 10.81
CA PHE A 33 9.04 -2.87 12.04
C PHE A 33 9.93 -3.22 13.23
N SER A 34 10.23 -2.24 14.08
CA SER A 34 10.98 -2.47 15.31
C SER A 34 10.72 -1.34 16.31
N ASN A 35 10.66 -1.65 17.60
CA ASN A 35 10.52 -0.66 18.68
C ASN A 35 9.36 0.34 18.45
N HIS A 36 8.20 -0.14 18.01
CA HIS A 36 7.02 0.69 17.68
C HIS A 36 7.28 1.75 16.59
N VAL A 37 8.28 1.54 15.73
CA VAL A 37 8.60 2.36 14.57
C VAL A 37 8.46 1.53 13.30
N VAL A 38 7.75 2.09 12.32
CA VAL A 38 7.78 1.58 10.95
C VAL A 38 8.61 2.52 10.08
N SER A 39 9.50 1.95 9.29
CA SER A 39 10.25 2.66 8.26
C SER A 39 10.34 1.81 7.00
N GLY A 40 10.70 2.43 5.87
CA GLY A 40 10.89 1.70 4.64
C GLY A 40 10.98 2.57 3.41
N ASP A 41 10.94 1.92 2.27
CA ASP A 41 10.88 2.54 0.96
C ASP A 41 10.07 1.66 0.00
N GLY A 42 9.74 2.22 -1.15
CA GLY A 42 8.99 1.49 -2.15
C GLY A 42 8.77 2.27 -3.43
N ARG A 43 7.93 1.70 -4.28
CA ARG A 43 7.57 2.26 -5.58
C ARG A 43 6.13 1.89 -5.95
N ASP A 44 5.48 2.81 -6.61
CA ASP A 44 4.20 2.62 -7.29
C ASP A 44 4.21 3.33 -8.66
N ASP A 45 3.03 3.52 -9.26
CA ASP A 45 2.84 4.18 -10.54
C ASP A 45 3.06 5.70 -10.51
N ILE A 46 3.12 6.33 -9.33
CA ILE A 46 3.51 7.74 -9.17
C ILE A 46 5.04 7.87 -9.12
N GLY A 47 5.73 7.02 -8.35
CA GLY A 47 7.18 7.03 -8.28
C GLY A 47 7.79 6.38 -7.04
N PRO A 48 9.11 6.54 -6.84
CA PRO A 48 9.78 6.06 -5.63
C PRO A 48 9.46 6.94 -4.41
N PHE A 49 9.39 6.30 -3.24
CA PHE A 49 9.04 6.98 -1.98
C PHE A 49 9.73 6.36 -0.77
N PHE A 50 9.74 7.11 0.34
CA PHE A 50 10.12 6.65 1.68
C PHE A 50 8.91 6.58 2.61
N ILE A 51 9.00 5.75 3.65
CA ILE A 51 8.02 5.60 4.71
C ILE A 51 8.68 5.85 6.07
N ALA A 52 8.01 6.61 6.93
CA ALA A 52 8.37 6.77 8.34
C ALA A 52 7.11 6.93 9.20
N GLY A 53 7.03 6.20 10.31
CA GLY A 53 5.83 6.17 11.15
C GLY A 53 5.97 5.33 12.40
N ARG A 54 4.83 4.93 12.97
CA ARG A 54 4.74 4.04 14.13
C ARG A 54 3.62 3.02 13.99
N PHE A 55 3.69 2.01 14.84
CA PHE A 55 2.69 0.96 14.95
C PHE A 55 2.52 0.53 16.41
N ASP A 56 1.36 -0.02 16.74
CA ASP A 56 1.02 -0.56 18.05
C ASP A 56 0.59 -2.04 17.90
N GLU A 57 1.37 -2.94 18.48
CA GLU A 57 1.16 -4.39 18.43
C GLU A 57 -0.06 -4.85 19.25
N THR A 58 -0.53 -4.00 20.16
CA THR A 58 -1.66 -4.28 21.06
C THR A 58 -3.00 -4.15 20.35
N ASN A 59 -3.13 -3.15 19.48
CA ASN A 59 -4.37 -2.83 18.78
C ASN A 59 -4.27 -2.94 17.25
N GLY A 60 -3.08 -3.24 16.72
CA GLY A 60 -2.82 -3.37 15.28
C GLY A 60 -2.74 -2.05 14.51
N GLU A 61 -2.89 -0.91 15.17
CA GLU A 61 -2.92 0.39 14.51
C GLU A 61 -1.53 0.80 13.99
N CYS A 62 -1.51 1.35 12.79
CA CYS A 62 -0.33 1.88 12.13
C CYS A 62 -0.61 3.28 11.61
N TYR A 63 0.38 4.15 11.68
CA TYR A 63 0.35 5.44 11.00
C TYR A 63 1.73 5.77 10.45
N TRP A 64 1.78 6.24 9.22
CA TRP A 64 3.03 6.65 8.60
C TRP A 64 2.84 7.78 7.60
N THR A 65 3.91 8.52 7.39
CA THR A 65 4.04 9.43 6.26
C THR A 65 4.77 8.71 5.14
N LYS A 66 4.20 8.77 3.94
CA LYS A 66 4.84 8.37 2.70
C LYS A 66 5.31 9.64 1.99
N THR A 67 6.60 9.74 1.70
CA THR A 67 7.21 10.91 1.05
C THR A 67 7.76 10.52 -0.31
N TYR A 68 7.20 11.08 -1.38
CA TYR A 68 7.78 10.91 -2.72
C TYR A 68 9.09 11.70 -2.84
N ILE A 69 10.11 11.10 -3.47
CA ILE A 69 11.42 11.74 -3.65
C ILE A 69 11.26 13.02 -4.48
N GLY A 70 11.60 14.18 -3.90
CA GLY A 70 11.43 15.49 -4.54
C GLY A 70 9.97 15.92 -4.74
N GLY A 71 9.03 15.23 -4.10
CA GLY A 71 7.60 15.43 -4.26
C GLY A 71 6.92 15.90 -2.97
N HIS A 72 5.81 15.26 -2.64
CA HIS A 72 4.93 15.61 -1.52
C HIS A 72 4.76 14.43 -0.57
N ASP A 73 4.18 14.74 0.60
CA ASP A 73 3.83 13.78 1.64
C ASP A 73 2.38 13.32 1.49
N VAL A 74 2.15 12.04 1.75
CA VAL A 74 0.84 11.39 1.85
C VAL A 74 0.74 10.73 3.23
N TYR A 75 -0.36 10.93 3.92
CA TYR A 75 -0.54 10.44 5.29
C TYR A 75 -1.37 9.16 5.30
N TYR A 76 -0.87 8.11 5.94
CA TYR A 76 -1.53 6.82 6.03
C TYR A 76 -1.91 6.52 7.47
N ARG A 77 -3.10 5.96 7.65
CA ARG A 77 -3.55 5.31 8.88
C ARG A 77 -4.21 3.99 8.52
N GLY A 78 -3.80 2.92 9.17
CA GLY A 78 -4.37 1.59 8.93
C GLY A 78 -4.29 0.68 10.13
N PHE A 79 -4.80 -0.53 9.95
CA PHE A 79 -4.90 -1.56 10.96
C PHE A 79 -4.39 -2.87 10.37
N ARG A 80 -3.54 -3.56 11.12
CA ARG A 80 -3.15 -4.93 10.84
C ARG A 80 -4.31 -5.84 11.25
N GLU A 81 -4.81 -6.60 10.30
CA GLU A 81 -5.80 -7.65 10.53
C GLU A 81 -5.45 -8.86 9.66
N GLY A 82 -5.31 -10.03 10.29
CA GLY A 82 -4.82 -11.22 9.61
C GLY A 82 -3.41 -11.02 9.03
N LYS A 83 -3.27 -11.20 7.72
CA LYS A 83 -1.98 -11.12 6.99
C LYS A 83 -1.70 -9.76 6.36
N GLY A 84 -2.59 -8.77 6.52
CA GLY A 84 -2.49 -7.50 5.81
C GLY A 84 -2.67 -6.28 6.71
N ILE A 85 -2.20 -5.14 6.23
CA ILE A 85 -2.53 -3.82 6.77
C ILE A 85 -3.46 -3.13 5.77
N TRP A 86 -4.64 -2.74 6.23
CA TRP A 86 -5.61 -2.00 5.42
C TRP A 86 -6.01 -0.70 6.12
N GLY A 87 -6.45 0.27 5.36
CA GLY A 87 -6.83 1.56 5.94
C GLY A 87 -7.03 2.65 4.89
N LEU A 88 -6.77 3.87 5.31
CA LEU A 88 -6.93 5.06 4.50
C LEU A 88 -5.61 5.81 4.32
N TRP A 89 -5.50 6.44 3.16
CA TRP A 89 -4.50 7.47 2.88
C TRP A 89 -5.20 8.81 2.64
N GLU A 90 -4.53 9.90 2.99
CA GLU A 90 -5.07 11.26 2.87
C GLU A 90 -4.03 12.26 2.35
N LEU A 91 -4.54 13.18 1.54
CA LEU A 91 -3.96 14.42 1.05
C LEU A 91 -4.96 15.57 1.31
N PRO A 92 -4.56 16.85 1.20
CA PRO A 92 -5.47 17.97 1.45
C PRO A 92 -6.79 17.95 0.64
N HIS A 93 -6.77 17.36 -0.55
CA HIS A 93 -7.92 17.35 -1.48
C HIS A 93 -8.29 15.95 -1.98
N GLU A 94 -7.52 14.94 -1.60
CA GLU A 94 -7.67 13.58 -2.10
C GLU A 94 -7.52 12.58 -0.96
N SER A 95 -8.19 11.44 -1.07
CA SER A 95 -8.06 10.34 -0.12
C SER A 95 -8.48 9.06 -0.79
N GLY A 96 -8.22 7.95 -0.11
CA GLY A 96 -8.65 6.65 -0.59
C GLY A 96 -8.25 5.51 0.31
N GLY A 97 -8.57 4.30 -0.15
CA GLY A 97 -8.25 3.07 0.56
C GLY A 97 -6.88 2.54 0.18
N PHE A 98 -6.31 1.71 1.05
CA PHE A 98 -5.18 0.86 0.71
C PHE A 98 -5.29 -0.50 1.40
N HIS A 99 -4.60 -1.47 0.83
CA HIS A 99 -4.37 -2.78 1.44
C HIS A 99 -3.00 -3.31 1.01
N ILE A 100 -2.16 -3.69 1.97
CA ILE A 100 -0.84 -4.29 1.74
C ILE A 100 -0.66 -5.56 2.56
N TRP A 101 0.15 -6.49 2.05
CA TRP A 101 0.50 -7.74 2.72
C TRP A 101 1.97 -8.13 2.44
N PRO A 102 2.60 -8.91 3.33
CA PRO A 102 3.95 -9.43 3.13
C PRO A 102 4.01 -10.39 1.94
N LEU A 103 5.07 -10.31 1.12
CA LEU A 103 5.25 -11.17 -0.05
C LEU A 103 5.46 -12.66 0.29
N GLY A 104 5.83 -12.99 1.55
CA GLY A 104 5.96 -14.37 2.03
C GLY A 104 4.65 -14.98 2.57
N GLU A 105 3.60 -14.18 2.73
CA GLU A 105 2.30 -14.58 3.27
C GLU A 105 1.26 -14.51 2.15
N ALA A 106 1.33 -15.46 1.21
CA ALA A 106 0.47 -15.52 0.03
C ALA A 106 -1.02 -15.65 0.41
N GLU A 107 -1.72 -14.52 0.44
CA GLU A 107 -3.19 -14.49 0.44
C GLU A 107 -3.76 -13.38 -0.46
N GLY A 108 -2.92 -12.50 -1.03
CA GLY A 108 -3.38 -11.37 -1.84
C GLY A 108 -3.32 -11.56 -3.36
N GLU A 109 -3.04 -12.77 -3.86
CA GLU A 109 -2.82 -13.02 -5.30
C GLU A 109 -4.06 -13.34 -6.15
N GLN A 110 -5.29 -13.18 -5.65
CA GLN A 110 -6.48 -13.64 -6.40
C GLN A 110 -7.13 -12.62 -7.37
N ASP A 111 -6.75 -11.33 -7.39
CA ASP A 111 -7.46 -10.34 -8.22
C ASP A 111 -6.53 -9.33 -8.95
N TYR A 112 -5.53 -9.80 -9.68
CA TYR A 112 -4.77 -8.94 -10.62
C TYR A 112 -4.90 -9.41 -12.08
N GLU A 113 -6.13 -9.49 -12.58
CA GLU A 113 -6.29 -9.40 -14.04
C GLU A 113 -6.13 -7.92 -14.43
N SER A 114 -4.95 -7.62 -14.96
CA SER A 114 -4.60 -6.35 -15.58
C SER A 114 -5.60 -6.06 -16.71
N ALA A 115 -6.57 -5.18 -16.45
CA ALA A 115 -7.41 -4.58 -17.48
C ALA A 115 -6.54 -3.60 -18.31
N ASP A 116 -5.68 -4.16 -19.14
CA ASP A 116 -5.09 -3.47 -20.28
C ASP A 116 -6.03 -3.77 -21.46
N GLU A 117 -7.05 -2.92 -21.65
CA GLU A 117 -7.88 -2.99 -22.85
C GLU A 117 -7.04 -2.49 -24.03
N PRO A 118 -6.79 -3.30 -25.09
CA PRO A 118 -6.12 -2.79 -26.26
C PRO A 118 -7.01 -1.76 -26.95
N ALA A 119 -6.42 -0.59 -27.25
CA ALA A 119 -7.05 0.47 -28.04
C ALA A 119 -7.63 -0.08 -29.35
N PRO A 120 -8.79 0.42 -29.82
CA PRO A 120 -9.37 -0.06 -31.07
C PRO A 120 -8.46 0.30 -32.23
N VAL A 121 -8.04 -0.71 -32.99
CA VAL A 121 -7.38 -0.52 -34.28
C VAL A 121 -8.38 0.12 -35.25
N GLU A 122 -8.12 1.36 -35.64
CA GLU A 122 -8.81 1.97 -36.78
C GLU A 122 -8.45 1.19 -38.05
N ALA A 123 -9.45 0.48 -38.60
CA ALA A 123 -9.35 -0.10 -39.93
C ALA A 123 -9.53 1.01 -40.97
N VAL A 124 -8.43 1.64 -41.37
CA VAL A 124 -8.31 2.26 -42.70
C VAL A 124 -8.05 1.15 -43.71
N ASN A 125 -8.91 1.06 -44.73
CA ASN A 125 -8.65 0.54 -46.09
C ASN A 125 -9.95 0.79 -46.89
N ALA A 126 -9.99 1.81 -47.76
CA ALA A 126 -9.56 1.83 -49.17
C ALA A 126 -10.72 1.47 -50.12
#